data_AF-A0A6P1M2J2-F1
#
_entry.id   AF-A0A6P1M2J2-F1
#
_cell.length_a   1.000
_cell.length_b   1.000
_cell.length_c   1.000
_cell.angle_alpha   90.00
_cell.angle_beta   90.00
_cell.angle_gamma   90.00
#
_symmetry.space_group_name_H-M   'P 1'
#
loop_
_entity.id
_entity.type
_entity.pdbx_description
1 polymer ?
#
loop_
_entity_poly.entity_id
_entity_poly.type
_entity_poly.pdbx_seq_one_letter_code
_entity_poly.pdbx_strand_id
1 'polypeptide(L)' 'MNSECLLPEVIDAVIQDGEATADVLPSNEKWMGVTCPEDKPQVMEEIRGLVLAGYCPENLWRR' A
#
# COMPACT_ATOMS: atom_id res chain seq x y z
N MET A 1 6.36 17.24 22.46
CA MET A 1 5.00 17.08 21.91
C MET A 1 5.20 16.90 20.42
N ASN A 2 5.03 15.68 19.91
CA ASN A 2 5.16 15.42 18.48
C ASN A 2 3.80 15.72 17.85
N SER A 3 3.79 16.58 16.84
CA SER A 3 2.59 16.89 16.07
C SER A 3 2.71 16.19 14.72
N GLU A 4 1.74 15.34 14.42
CA GLU A 4 1.60 14.72 13.10
C GLU A 4 0.48 15.46 12.35
N CYS A 5 0.58 15.48 11.01
CA CYS A 5 -0.50 15.94 10.14
C CYS A 5 -0.95 14.73 9.33
N LEU A 6 -2.02 14.08 9.78
CA LEU A 6 -2.49 12.83 9.23
C LEU A 6 -3.41 13.11 8.04
N LEU A 7 -3.05 12.58 6.87
CA LEU A 7 -3.88 12.69 5.65
C LEU A 7 -5.35 12.26 5.88
N PRO A 8 -5.63 11.16 6.62
CA PRO A 8 -7.02 10.76 6.87
C PRO A 8 -7.86 11.82 7.59
N GLU A 9 -7.28 12.55 8.54
CA GLU A 9 -8.00 13.57 9.31
C GLU A 9 -8.35 14.78 8.44
N VAL A 10 -7.39 15.24 7.62
CA VAL A 10 -7.60 16.36 6.70
C VAL A 10 -8.65 16.00 5.64
N ILE A 11 -8.57 14.78 5.09
CA ILE A 11 -9.52 14.29 4.08
C ILE A 11 -10.92 14.13 4.68
N ASP A 12 -11.04 13.56 5.88
CA ASP A 12 -12.34 13.40 6.57
C ASP A 12 -13.03 14.75 6.80
N ALA A 13 -12.29 15.76 7.26
CA ALA A 13 -12.84 17.10 7.49
C ALA A 13 -13.46 17.73 6.23
N VAL A 14 -12.74 17.71 5.10
CA VAL A 14 -13.24 18.31 3.84
C VAL A 14 -14.40 17.52 3.21
N ILE A 15 -14.49 16.21 3.51
CA ILE A 15 -15.65 15.41 3.11
C ILE A 15 -16.87 15.77 3.98
N GLN A 16 -16.69 15.90 5.30
CA GLN A 16 -17.78 16.26 6.23
C GLN A 16 -18.31 17.68 5.97
N ASP A 17 -17.44 18.62 5.61
CA ASP A 17 -17.82 19.99 5.25
C ASP A 17 -18.44 20.09 3.83
N GLY A 18 -18.47 18.99 3.07
CA GLY A 18 -19.08 18.92 1.74
C GLY A 18 -18.23 19.58 0.64
N GLU A 19 -16.96 19.88 0.91
CA GLU A 19 -16.04 20.51 -0.03
C GLU A 19 -15.41 19.52 -1.01
N ALA A 20 -15.35 18.23 -0.64
CA ALA A 20 -14.78 17.16 -1.46
C ALA A 20 -15.58 15.85 -1.39
N THR A 21 -15.33 14.97 -2.37
CA THR A 21 -15.80 13.57 -2.38
C THR A 21 -14.63 12.65 -2.69
N ALA A 22 -14.70 11.40 -2.23
CA ALA A 22 -13.66 10.39 -2.45
C ALA A 22 -14.29 9.10 -2.98
N ASP A 23 -13.94 8.74 -4.21
CA ASP A 23 -14.35 7.47 -4.81
C ASP A 23 -13.47 6.33 -4.30
N VAL A 24 -14.11 5.24 -3.84
CA VAL A 24 -13.41 4.02 -3.43
C VAL A 24 -13.33 3.07 -4.62
N LEU A 25 -12.12 2.93 -5.19
CA LEU A 25 -11.87 2.07 -6.34
C LEU A 25 -11.57 0.63 -5.89
N PRO A 26 -12.38 -0.38 -6.26
CA PRO A 26 -12.09 -1.76 -5.92
C PRO A 26 -10.94 -2.31 -6.75
N SER A 27 -10.17 -3.22 -6.15
CA SER A 27 -9.00 -3.87 -6.74
C SER A 27 -9.06 -5.36 -6.38
N ASN A 28 -8.71 -6.23 -7.33
CA ASN A 28 -8.66 -7.69 -7.10
C ASN A 28 -7.32 -8.13 -6.49
N GLU A 29 -6.35 -7.22 -6.49
CA GLU A 29 -5.04 -7.39 -5.94
C GLU A 29 -5.08 -7.43 -4.40
N LYS A 30 -4.16 -8.19 -3.81
CA LYS A 30 -4.02 -8.28 -2.36
C LYS A 30 -2.87 -7.37 -1.92
N TRP A 31 -3.13 -6.55 -0.90
CA TRP A 31 -2.08 -5.79 -0.24
C TRP A 31 -1.18 -6.72 0.58
N MET A 32 0.12 -6.48 0.49
CA MET A 32 1.16 -7.25 1.19
C MET A 32 2.10 -6.25 1.85
N GLY A 33 2.46 -6.47 3.11
CA GLY A 33 3.28 -5.54 3.87
C GLY A 33 3.86 -6.19 5.12
N VAL A 34 4.94 -5.60 5.63
CA VAL A 34 5.59 -6.04 6.86
C VAL A 34 5.22 -5.07 7.96
N THR A 35 4.34 -5.48 8.87
CA THR A 35 3.97 -4.70 10.06
C THR A 35 4.87 -5.08 11.21
N CYS A 36 5.13 -6.38 11.36
CA CYS A 36 6.05 -6.95 12.33
C CYS A 36 7.14 -7.77 11.62
N PRO A 37 8.32 -7.97 12.22
CA PRO A 37 9.42 -8.71 11.59
C PRO A 37 9.05 -10.11 11.07
N GLU A 38 8.08 -10.76 11.71
CA GLU A 38 7.60 -12.11 11.42
C GLU A 38 6.81 -12.18 10.10
N ASP A 39 6.32 -11.06 9.57
CA ASP A 39 5.58 -11.02 8.29
C ASP A 39 6.53 -11.17 7.08
N LYS A 40 7.82 -10.86 7.28
CA LYS A 40 8.82 -10.79 6.22
C LYS A 40 8.94 -12.08 5.39
N PRO A 41 8.99 -13.30 5.97
CA PRO A 41 9.10 -14.53 5.18
C PRO A 41 7.92 -14.71 4.23
N GLN A 42 6.69 -14.38 4.66
CA GLN A 42 5.51 -14.48 3.82
C GLN A 42 5.56 -13.49 2.66
N VAL A 43 5.81 -12.20 2.95
CA VAL A 43 5.86 -11.14 1.92
C VAL A 43 6.95 -11.44 0.88
N MET A 44 8.11 -11.96 1.31
CA MET A 44 9.19 -12.35 0.40
C MET A 44 8.78 -13.50 -0.54
N GLU A 45 8.01 -14.48 -0.04
CA GLU A 45 7.53 -15.59 -0.85
C GLU A 45 6.47 -15.14 -1.85
N GLU A 46 5.53 -14.28 -1.44
CA GLU A 46 4.52 -13.71 -2.33
C GLU A 46 5.16 -12.89 -3.47
N ILE A 47 6.17 -12.07 -3.17
CA ILE A 47 6.93 -11.32 -4.20
C ILE A 47 7.66 -12.28 -5.15
N ARG A 48 8.31 -13.34 -4.64
CA ARG A 48 8.95 -14.36 -5.48
C ARG A 48 7.95 -15.04 -6.40
N GLY A 49 6.76 -15.35 -5.91
CA GLY A 49 5.67 -15.87 -6.70
C GLY A 49 5.30 -14.95 -7.87
N LEU A 50 5.22 -13.65 -7.63
CA LEU A 50 4.94 -12.65 -8.69
C LEU A 50 6.07 -12.59 -9.74
N VAL A 51 7.34 -12.66 -9.32
CA VAL A 51 8.49 -12.71 -10.24
C VAL A 51 8.46 -13.98 -11.10
N LEU A 52 8.21 -15.14 -10.49
CA LEU A 52 8.13 -16.43 -11.20
C LEU A 52 6.95 -16.48 -12.18
N ALA A 53 5.83 -15.84 -11.82
CA ALA A 53 4.68 -15.67 -12.70
C ALA A 53 4.91 -14.61 -13.80
N GLY A 54 6.06 -13.94 -13.82
CA GLY A 54 6.44 -12.97 -14.84
C GLY A 54 5.79 -11.59 -14.70
N TYR A 55 5.15 -11.29 -13.56
CA TYR A 55 4.57 -9.96 -13.32
C TYR A 55 5.63 -8.87 -13.25
N CYS A 56 6.81 -9.19 -12.74
CA CYS A 56 7.95 -8.28 -12.72
C CYS A 56 9.27 -9.04 -12.95
N PRO A 57 10.27 -8.40 -13.57
CA PRO A 57 11.59 -9.01 -13.74
C PRO A 57 12.26 -9.19 -12.38
N GLU A 58 13.11 -10.22 -12.28
CA GLU A 58 13.90 -10.47 -11.07
C GLU A 58 14.76 -9.26 -10.65
N ASN A 59 15.23 -8.48 -11.63
CA ASN A 59 15.91 -7.23 -11.39
C ASN A 59 15.20 -6.08 -12.10
N LEU A 60 14.42 -5.30 -11.33
CA LEU A 60 13.72 -4.10 -11.78
C LEU A 60 14.66 -2.96 -12.16
N TRP A 61 15.82 -2.85 -11.50
CA TRP A 61 16.73 -1.73 -11.63
C TRP A 61 18.11 -2.22 -12.07
N ARG A 62 18.35 -2.21 -13.39
CA ARG A 62 19.71 -2.42 -13.91
C ARG A 62 20.53 -1.16 -13.62
N ARG A 63 21.71 -1.35 -13.03
CA ARG A 63 22.73 -0.30 -12.91
C ARG A 63 23.37 -0.03 -14.26
#